data_AF-A0A6B3C9L3-F1
#
_entry.id   AF-A0A6B3C9L3-F1
#
_cell.length_a   1.000
_cell.length_b   1.000
_cell.length_c   1.000
_cell.angle_alpha   90.00
_cell.angle_beta   90.00
_cell.angle_gamma   90.00
#
_symmetry.space_group_name_H-M   'P 1'
#
loop_
_entity.id
_entity.type
_entity.pdbx_description
1 polymer ?
#
loop_
_entity_poly.entity_id
_entity_poly.type
_entity_poly.pdbx_seq_one_letter_code
_entity_poly.pdbx_strand_id
1 'polypeptide(L)'
;AAGTVLVTGASGSLGGLFARHLVSEHGVRNLLLVSRRGEAAAGASELSAELVGLGAEVSWAACDVADRGALAAVLDGIPAERPLTGVVHTAGVLDDGVIGSLTAERLSAVLRPKVDAAWNLHELTRDLGLSAFVMFSSAAGVFGGAGQGNYAAGNVFLDALAAHRNAQGLAGTSLAWGLWAETGGMGAALGAEDVSRLGRGGVSALTAAEGLALFDAAPASGQSL
;
A
#
# COMPACT_ATOMS: atom_id res chain seq x y z
N ALA A 1 8.60 2.14 -23.72
CA ALA A 1 9.01 3.34 -22.99
C ALA A 1 9.02 3.01 -21.50
N ALA A 2 9.82 3.70 -20.67
CA ALA A 2 9.75 3.52 -19.22
C ALA A 2 8.41 4.08 -18.71
N GLY A 3 7.57 3.24 -18.11
CA GLY A 3 6.26 3.61 -17.59
C GLY A 3 6.33 4.34 -16.24
N THR A 4 5.17 4.70 -15.72
CA THR A 4 4.97 5.32 -14.41
C THR A 4 4.46 4.28 -13.42
N VAL A 5 5.00 4.29 -12.20
CA VAL A 5 4.48 3.51 -11.06
C VAL A 5 3.81 4.43 -10.06
N LEU A 6 2.55 4.13 -9.75
CA LEU A 6 1.76 4.82 -8.73
C LEU A 6 1.99 4.18 -7.36
N VAL A 7 2.36 4.97 -6.35
CA VAL A 7 2.44 4.53 -4.95
C VAL A 7 1.45 5.35 -4.12
N THR A 8 0.41 4.71 -3.59
CA THR A 8 -0.57 5.38 -2.72
C THR A 8 -0.22 5.17 -1.26
N GLY A 9 -0.45 6.18 -0.41
CA GLY A 9 0.05 6.14 0.97
C GLY A 9 1.56 6.41 1.04
N ALA A 10 2.12 7.05 -0.01
CA ALA A 10 3.56 7.26 -0.19
C ALA A 10 4.22 8.07 0.93
N SER A 11 3.46 8.91 1.64
CA SER A 11 3.97 9.66 2.79
C SER A 11 4.05 8.84 4.09
N GLY A 12 3.62 7.58 4.09
CA GLY A 12 3.76 6.67 5.22
C GLY A 12 5.11 5.93 5.19
N SER A 13 5.49 5.31 6.31
CA SER A 13 6.79 4.61 6.44
C SER A 13 7.01 3.59 5.32
N LEU A 14 6.06 2.67 5.13
CA LEU A 14 6.13 1.65 4.09
C LEU A 14 6.06 2.26 2.69
N GLY A 15 5.20 3.25 2.46
CA GLY A 15 5.09 3.91 1.16
C GLY A 15 6.43 4.48 0.69
N GLY A 16 7.14 5.18 1.58
CA GLY A 16 8.48 5.70 1.30
C GLY A 16 9.54 4.60 1.18
N LEU A 17 9.49 3.57 2.04
CA LEU A 17 10.41 2.42 1.96
C LEU A 17 10.34 1.73 0.60
N PHE A 18 9.13 1.40 0.16
CA PHE A 18 8.90 0.70 -1.10
C PHE A 18 9.13 1.61 -2.32
N ALA A 19 8.85 2.92 -2.23
CA ALA A 19 9.23 3.85 -3.29
C ALA A 19 10.74 3.85 -3.55
N ARG A 20 11.58 3.83 -2.50
CA ARG A 20 13.04 3.74 -2.65
C ARG A 20 13.46 2.43 -3.31
N HIS A 21 12.93 1.31 -2.82
CA HIS A 21 13.24 -0.02 -3.34
C HIS A 21 12.87 -0.18 -4.82
N LEU A 22 11.72 0.38 -5.23
CA LEU A 22 11.29 0.37 -6.63
C LEU A 22 12.30 1.10 -7.54
N VAL A 23 12.90 2.20 -7.08
CA VAL A 23 13.89 2.94 -7.86
C VAL A 23 15.24 2.20 -7.86
N SER A 24 15.71 1.74 -6.70
CA SER A 24 17.05 1.17 -6.56
C SER A 24 17.17 -0.24 -7.15
N GLU A 25 16.21 -1.12 -6.85
CA GLU A 25 16.29 -2.54 -7.23
C GLU A 25 15.47 -2.88 -8.47
N HIS A 26 14.32 -2.23 -8.67
CA HIS A 26 13.44 -2.48 -9.83
C HIS A 26 13.66 -1.50 -10.98
N GLY A 27 14.55 -0.52 -10.82
CA GLY A 27 14.91 0.44 -11.87
C GLY A 27 13.77 1.36 -12.30
N VAL A 28 12.74 1.54 -11.47
CA VAL A 28 11.62 2.44 -11.75
C VAL A 28 12.13 3.87 -11.84
N ARG A 29 11.81 4.57 -12.94
CA ARG A 29 12.29 5.94 -13.19
C ARG A 29 11.22 7.01 -13.12
N ASN A 30 9.94 6.65 -13.16
CA ASN A 30 8.85 7.62 -13.04
C ASN A 30 7.92 7.18 -11.92
N LEU A 31 7.83 7.98 -10.87
CA LEU A 31 6.98 7.74 -9.72
C LEU A 31 5.89 8.80 -9.62
N LEU A 32 4.66 8.33 -9.43
CA LEU A 32 3.54 9.15 -8.98
C LEU A 32 3.24 8.77 -7.53
N LEU A 33 3.59 9.66 -6.61
CA LEU A 33 3.41 9.48 -5.18
C LEU A 33 2.11 10.15 -4.74
N VAL A 34 1.21 9.36 -4.16
CA VAL A 34 -0.12 9.84 -3.76
C VAL A 34 -0.30 9.73 -2.26
N SER A 35 -0.71 10.84 -1.65
CA SER A 35 -1.21 10.88 -0.28
C SER A 35 -2.27 11.97 -0.18
N ARG A 36 -3.09 11.98 0.88
CA ARG A 36 -4.09 13.03 1.10
C ARG A 36 -3.49 14.44 1.17
N ARG A 37 -2.23 14.56 1.61
CA ARG A 37 -1.52 15.85 1.73
C ARG A 37 -0.59 16.13 0.55
N GLY A 38 -0.38 15.16 -0.35
CA GLY A 38 0.57 15.27 -1.46
C GLY A 38 1.97 15.68 -0.98
N GLU A 39 2.57 16.62 -1.70
CA GLU A 39 3.89 17.21 -1.39
C GLU A 39 3.94 17.97 -0.06
N ALA A 40 2.79 18.37 0.49
CA ALA A 40 2.71 19.04 1.79
C ALA A 40 2.74 18.05 2.98
N ALA A 41 2.87 16.74 2.71
CA ALA A 41 3.07 15.76 3.78
C ALA A 41 4.46 15.92 4.42
N ALA A 42 4.54 15.75 5.74
CA ALA A 42 5.82 15.69 6.44
C ALA A 42 6.72 14.60 5.84
N GLY A 43 7.97 14.92 5.53
CA GLY A 43 8.93 14.00 4.90
C GLY A 43 8.82 13.87 3.37
N ALA A 44 7.84 14.51 2.71
CA ALA A 44 7.65 14.36 1.27
C ALA A 44 8.77 15.03 0.45
N SER A 45 9.26 16.18 0.89
CA SER A 45 10.38 16.89 0.25
C SER A 45 11.66 16.06 0.33
N GLU A 46 11.96 15.53 1.51
CA GLU A 46 13.11 14.67 1.78
C GLU A 46 13.04 13.39 0.94
N LEU A 47 11.90 12.69 0.96
CA LEU A 47 11.68 11.49 0.13
C LEU A 47 11.86 11.80 -1.36
N SER A 48 11.34 12.95 -1.84
CA SER A 48 11.50 13.33 -3.25
C SER A 48 12.96 13.56 -3.61
N ALA A 49 13.69 14.30 -2.77
CA ALA A 49 15.11 14.57 -2.99
C ALA A 49 15.95 13.29 -3.04
N GLU A 50 15.66 12.33 -2.14
CA GLU A 50 16.31 11.02 -2.13
C GLU A 50 16.03 10.23 -3.42
N LEU A 51 14.78 10.12 -3.83
CA LEU A 51 14.37 9.39 -5.03
C LEU A 51 14.94 10.03 -6.32
N VAL A 52 14.98 11.36 -6.39
CA VAL A 52 15.66 12.09 -7.48
C VAL A 52 17.16 11.84 -7.45
N GLY A 53 17.79 11.79 -6.27
CA GLY A 53 19.19 11.41 -6.11
C GLY A 53 19.50 9.98 -6.58
N LEU A 54 18.53 9.07 -6.48
CA LEU A 54 18.59 7.70 -7.04
C LEU A 54 18.27 7.65 -8.55
N GLY A 55 17.94 8.81 -9.14
CA GLY A 55 17.72 9.00 -10.57
C GLY A 55 16.29 8.71 -11.03
N ALA A 56 15.28 8.92 -10.19
CA ALA A 56 13.87 8.90 -10.58
C ALA A 56 13.30 10.31 -10.79
N GLU A 57 12.36 10.45 -11.71
CA GLU A 57 11.41 11.56 -11.78
C GLU A 57 10.26 11.28 -10.81
N VAL A 58 9.98 12.24 -9.93
CA VAL A 58 8.95 12.11 -8.88
C VAL A 58 7.91 13.19 -9.05
N SER A 59 6.64 12.80 -9.07
CA SER A 59 5.49 13.69 -9.01
C SER A 59 4.64 13.35 -7.80
N TRP A 60 4.03 14.36 -7.18
CA TRP A 60 3.08 14.17 -6.09
C TRP A 60 1.68 14.57 -6.53
N ALA A 61 0.69 13.83 -6.05
CA ALA A 61 -0.69 14.29 -6.05
C ALA A 61 -1.29 14.25 -4.65
N ALA A 62 -1.91 15.35 -4.26
CA ALA A 62 -2.74 15.43 -3.06
C ALA A 62 -4.12 14.86 -3.38
N CYS A 63 -4.36 13.61 -3.01
CA CYS A 63 -5.59 12.89 -3.36
C CYS A 63 -6.01 11.91 -2.25
N ASP A 64 -7.31 11.92 -1.92
CA ASP A 64 -7.94 10.78 -1.26
C ASP A 64 -8.28 9.75 -2.34
N VAL A 65 -7.62 8.60 -2.33
CA VAL A 65 -7.80 7.55 -3.35
C VAL A 65 -9.20 6.91 -3.28
N ALA A 66 -9.88 7.05 -2.14
CA ALA A 66 -11.28 6.65 -2.01
C ALA A 66 -12.26 7.63 -2.70
N ASP A 67 -11.82 8.83 -3.08
CA ASP A 67 -12.58 9.70 -3.98
C ASP A 67 -12.28 9.30 -5.43
N ARG A 68 -13.25 8.63 -6.06
CA ARG A 68 -13.12 8.13 -7.43
C ARG A 68 -12.91 9.25 -8.45
N GLY A 69 -13.56 10.41 -8.27
CA GLY A 69 -13.46 11.54 -9.20
C GLY A 69 -12.09 12.20 -9.11
N ALA A 70 -11.60 12.42 -7.89
CA ALA A 70 -10.26 12.94 -7.67
C ALA A 70 -9.18 11.99 -8.20
N LEU A 71 -9.33 10.68 -7.94
CA LEU A 71 -8.39 9.68 -8.44
C LEU A 71 -8.38 9.63 -9.98
N ALA A 72 -9.54 9.69 -10.63
CA ALA A 72 -9.61 9.75 -12.08
C ALA A 72 -8.83 10.95 -12.64
N ALA A 73 -9.03 12.15 -12.07
CA ALA A 73 -8.30 13.34 -12.48
C ALA A 73 -6.77 13.21 -12.30
N VAL A 74 -6.32 12.54 -11.24
CA VAL A 74 -4.90 12.24 -11.01
C VAL A 74 -4.36 11.28 -12.08
N LEU A 75 -5.11 10.23 -12.42
CA LEU A 75 -4.72 9.25 -13.43
C LEU A 75 -4.71 9.85 -14.85
N ASP A 76 -5.69 10.68 -15.19
CA ASP A 76 -5.77 11.40 -16.48
C ASP A 76 -4.61 12.39 -16.67
N GLY A 77 -3.97 12.83 -15.58
CA GLY A 77 -2.79 13.69 -15.61
C GLY A 77 -1.48 12.97 -15.96
N ILE A 78 -1.47 11.63 -16.06
CA ILE A 78 -0.27 10.86 -16.39
C ILE A 78 0.04 11.02 -17.88
N PRO A 79 1.27 11.46 -18.27
CA PRO A 79 1.63 11.65 -19.67
C PRO A 79 1.53 10.35 -20.49
N ALA A 80 0.98 10.44 -21.70
CA ALA A 80 0.82 9.29 -22.59
C ALA A 80 2.16 8.67 -23.03
N GLU A 81 3.24 9.46 -23.04
CA GLU A 81 4.60 9.00 -23.35
C GLU A 81 5.20 8.11 -22.25
N ARG A 82 4.65 8.22 -21.02
CA ARG A 82 5.07 7.50 -19.82
C ARG A 82 3.85 6.96 -19.07
N PRO A 83 3.08 6.06 -19.71
CA PRO A 83 1.79 5.61 -19.19
C PRO A 83 1.96 4.89 -17.86
N LEU A 84 0.87 4.80 -17.09
CA LEU A 84 0.84 4.01 -15.87
C LEU A 84 1.06 2.53 -16.20
N THR A 85 2.06 1.91 -15.58
CA THR A 85 2.38 0.48 -15.78
C THR A 85 2.30 -0.33 -14.49
N GLY A 86 2.30 0.31 -13.32
CA GLY A 86 2.22 -0.38 -12.04
C GLY A 86 1.54 0.43 -10.94
N VAL A 87 0.91 -0.28 -10.01
CA VAL A 87 0.28 0.29 -8.81
C VAL A 87 0.79 -0.46 -7.57
N VAL A 88 1.21 0.30 -6.55
CA VAL A 88 1.51 -0.20 -5.21
C VAL A 88 0.66 0.56 -4.19
N HIS A 89 -0.31 -0.15 -3.61
CA HIS A 89 -1.27 0.40 -2.68
C HIS A 89 -0.86 0.11 -1.24
N THR A 90 -0.28 1.12 -0.56
CA THR A 90 0.16 1.03 0.85
C THR A 90 -0.71 1.86 1.79
N ALA A 91 -1.82 2.44 1.31
CA ALA A 91 -2.67 3.29 2.13
C ALA A 91 -3.46 2.44 3.15
N GLY A 92 -3.55 2.94 4.38
CA GLY A 92 -4.27 2.28 5.46
C GLY A 92 -4.23 3.12 6.73
N VAL A 93 -5.23 2.89 7.59
CA VAL A 93 -5.32 3.47 8.93
C VAL A 93 -5.79 2.38 9.90
N LEU A 94 -5.48 2.55 11.18
CA LEU A 94 -5.98 1.72 12.27
C LEU A 94 -7.01 2.48 13.09
N ASP A 95 -8.01 1.76 13.60
CA ASP A 95 -8.92 2.22 14.64
C ASP A 95 -9.42 1.01 15.43
N ASP A 96 -8.62 0.59 16.43
CA ASP A 96 -8.84 -0.66 17.15
C ASP A 96 -10.06 -0.56 18.09
N GLY A 97 -10.90 -1.60 18.08
CA GLY A 97 -12.09 -1.71 18.91
C GLY A 97 -12.64 -3.14 18.94
N VAL A 98 -13.09 -3.58 20.12
CA VAL A 98 -13.86 -4.82 20.24
C VAL A 98 -15.14 -4.72 19.43
N ILE A 99 -15.66 -5.84 18.92
CA ILE A 99 -16.83 -5.85 18.02
C ILE A 99 -18.02 -5.07 18.59
N GLY A 100 -18.29 -5.20 19.91
CA GLY A 100 -19.38 -4.48 20.56
C GLY A 100 -19.21 -2.96 20.66
N SER A 101 -18.02 -2.41 20.38
CA SER A 101 -17.74 -0.97 20.40
C SER A 101 -17.46 -0.38 19.00
N LEU A 102 -17.59 -1.18 17.95
CA LEU A 102 -17.49 -0.68 16.57
C LEU A 102 -18.78 0.04 16.18
N THR A 103 -18.62 1.23 15.60
CA THR A 103 -19.72 1.99 14.97
C THR A 103 -19.54 2.01 13.46
N ALA A 104 -20.58 2.41 12.73
CA ALA A 104 -20.52 2.55 11.27
C ALA A 104 -19.42 3.52 10.82
N GLU A 105 -19.22 4.61 11.57
CA GLU A 105 -18.22 5.63 11.30
C GLU A 105 -16.80 5.08 11.47
N ARG A 106 -16.55 4.34 12.56
CA ARG A 106 -15.26 3.69 12.84
C ARG A 106 -14.92 2.61 11.80
N LEU A 107 -15.93 1.86 11.37
CA LEU A 107 -15.77 0.88 10.30
C LEU A 107 -15.44 1.58 8.98
N SER A 108 -16.24 2.57 8.58
CA SER A 108 -16.06 3.34 7.34
C SER A 108 -14.68 4.01 7.29
N ALA A 109 -14.21 4.60 8.39
CA ALA A 109 -12.90 5.24 8.46
C ALA A 109 -11.73 4.27 8.16
N VAL A 110 -11.83 3.01 8.60
CA VAL A 110 -10.79 1.99 8.38
C VAL A 110 -10.92 1.33 7.01
N LEU A 111 -12.14 1.07 6.55
CA LEU A 111 -12.38 0.44 5.26
C LEU A 111 -12.06 1.40 4.11
N ARG A 112 -12.40 2.69 4.22
CA ARG A 112 -12.26 3.67 3.14
C ARG A 112 -10.88 3.69 2.46
N PRO A 113 -9.75 3.84 3.17
CA PRO A 113 -8.44 3.90 2.52
C PRO A 113 -7.94 2.56 1.98
N LYS A 114 -8.65 1.45 2.22
CA LYS A 114 -8.32 0.11 1.72
C LYS A 114 -9.33 -0.39 0.69
N VAL A 115 -10.59 -0.54 1.09
CA VAL A 115 -11.68 -1.09 0.27
C VAL A 115 -12.05 -0.14 -0.85
N ASP A 116 -12.57 1.05 -0.53
CA ASP A 116 -13.01 2.01 -1.55
C ASP A 116 -11.85 2.44 -2.44
N ALA A 117 -10.68 2.71 -1.83
CA ALA A 117 -9.48 3.07 -2.57
C ALA A 117 -9.01 1.97 -3.54
N ALA A 118 -8.89 0.71 -3.11
CA ALA A 118 -8.45 -0.37 -3.97
C ALA A 118 -9.49 -0.72 -5.05
N TRP A 119 -10.77 -0.60 -4.73
CA TRP A 119 -11.85 -0.76 -5.72
C TRP A 119 -11.79 0.33 -6.80
N ASN A 120 -11.63 1.59 -6.41
CA ASN A 120 -11.47 2.69 -7.37
C ASN A 120 -10.22 2.51 -8.24
N LEU A 121 -9.09 2.12 -7.65
CA LEU A 121 -7.88 1.78 -8.40
C LEU A 121 -8.13 0.63 -9.38
N HIS A 122 -8.84 -0.43 -8.97
CA HIS A 122 -9.18 -1.53 -9.86
C HIS A 122 -10.00 -1.05 -11.06
N GLU A 123 -11.11 -0.38 -10.82
CA GLU A 123 -12.05 0.04 -11.87
C GLU A 123 -11.44 1.06 -12.82
N LEU A 124 -10.64 2.00 -12.33
CA LEU A 124 -10.03 3.03 -13.17
C LEU A 124 -8.77 2.56 -13.93
N THR A 125 -8.21 1.40 -13.57
CA THR A 125 -6.96 0.90 -14.19
C THR A 125 -7.07 -0.46 -14.86
N ARG A 126 -8.23 -1.13 -14.78
CA ARG A 126 -8.45 -2.49 -15.30
C ARG A 126 -8.09 -2.66 -16.78
N ASP A 127 -8.28 -1.62 -17.59
CA ASP A 127 -8.06 -1.67 -19.03
C ASP A 127 -6.69 -1.10 -19.47
N LEU A 128 -5.82 -0.72 -18.53
CA LEU A 128 -4.53 -0.08 -18.80
C LEU A 128 -3.38 -1.08 -19.05
N GLY A 129 -3.64 -2.39 -18.92
CA GLY A 129 -2.61 -3.41 -19.13
C GLY A 129 -1.44 -3.33 -18.14
N LEU A 130 -1.73 -3.04 -16.87
CA LEU A 130 -0.71 -2.94 -15.82
C LEU A 130 0.07 -4.25 -15.67
N SER A 131 1.39 -4.14 -15.55
CA SER A 131 2.27 -5.27 -15.26
C SER A 131 2.35 -5.61 -13.77
N ALA A 132 1.88 -4.70 -12.91
CA ALA A 132 1.85 -4.91 -11.45
C ALA A 132 0.69 -4.17 -10.80
N PHE A 133 -0.02 -4.86 -9.90
CA PHE A 133 -1.02 -4.27 -9.02
C PHE A 133 -0.88 -4.90 -7.63
N VAL A 134 -0.08 -4.28 -6.77
CA VAL A 134 0.29 -4.80 -5.46
C VAL A 134 -0.47 -4.06 -4.36
N MET A 135 -1.11 -4.80 -3.47
CA MET A 135 -1.88 -4.27 -2.34
C MET A 135 -1.30 -4.76 -1.02
N PHE A 136 -1.17 -3.83 -0.07
CA PHE A 136 -0.65 -4.15 1.26
C PHE A 136 -1.81 -4.51 2.18
N SER A 137 -2.00 -5.81 2.32
CA SER A 137 -2.90 -6.44 3.29
C SER A 137 -2.17 -6.63 4.63
N SER A 138 -2.74 -7.42 5.53
CA SER A 138 -2.15 -7.73 6.83
C SER A 138 -2.51 -9.14 7.28
N ALA A 139 -1.58 -9.79 7.98
CA ALA A 139 -1.80 -11.06 8.66
C ALA A 139 -2.99 -11.03 9.63
N ALA A 140 -3.41 -9.85 10.10
CA ALA A 140 -4.64 -9.68 10.89
C ALA A 140 -5.91 -10.13 10.14
N GLY A 141 -5.93 -10.06 8.80
CA GLY A 141 -7.02 -10.62 7.98
C GLY A 141 -7.04 -12.15 7.93
N VAL A 142 -5.89 -12.79 8.17
CA VAL A 142 -5.72 -14.26 8.06
C VAL A 142 -5.91 -14.95 9.41
N PHE A 143 -5.25 -14.43 10.45
CA PHE A 143 -5.25 -15.05 11.79
C PHE A 143 -6.23 -14.39 12.76
N GLY A 144 -6.75 -13.21 12.40
CA GLY A 144 -7.52 -12.36 13.31
C GLY A 144 -6.62 -11.63 14.31
N GLY A 145 -7.05 -10.43 14.71
CA GLY A 145 -6.46 -9.66 15.81
C GLY A 145 -7.55 -9.29 16.80
N ALA A 146 -7.32 -9.50 18.10
CA ALA A 146 -8.26 -9.07 19.13
C ALA A 146 -8.44 -7.54 19.05
N GLY A 147 -9.68 -7.09 18.81
CA GLY A 147 -9.98 -5.67 18.62
C GLY A 147 -9.77 -5.13 17.20
N GLN A 148 -9.45 -5.98 16.21
CA GLN A 148 -9.14 -5.54 14.84
C GLN A 148 -10.17 -6.01 13.81
N GLY A 149 -11.44 -6.16 14.19
CA GLY A 149 -12.47 -6.70 13.31
C GLY A 149 -12.68 -5.88 12.02
N ASN A 150 -12.70 -4.56 12.14
CA ASN A 150 -12.77 -3.61 11.02
C ASN A 150 -11.52 -3.66 10.12
N TYR A 151 -10.33 -3.72 10.73
CA TYR A 151 -9.06 -3.79 10.00
C TYR A 151 -8.88 -5.13 9.27
N ALA A 152 -9.20 -6.24 9.93
CA ALA A 152 -9.20 -7.57 9.33
C ALA A 152 -10.12 -7.64 8.10
N ALA A 153 -11.35 -7.11 8.21
CA ALA A 153 -12.30 -7.05 7.09
C ALA A 153 -11.73 -6.30 5.87
N GLY A 154 -11.09 -5.14 6.09
CA GLY A 154 -10.47 -4.38 5.01
C GLY A 154 -9.31 -5.12 4.34
N ASN A 155 -8.52 -5.88 5.10
CA ASN A 155 -7.39 -6.65 4.57
C ASN A 155 -7.86 -7.90 3.78
N VAL A 156 -8.85 -8.64 4.29
CA VAL A 156 -9.46 -9.77 3.56
C VAL A 156 -10.09 -9.32 2.24
N PHE A 157 -10.66 -8.11 2.19
CA PHE A 157 -11.12 -7.54 0.93
C PHE A 157 -9.99 -7.39 -0.09
N LEU A 158 -8.81 -6.91 0.30
CA LEU A 158 -7.66 -6.79 -0.59
C LEU A 158 -7.20 -8.16 -1.11
N ASP A 159 -7.21 -9.17 -0.24
CA ASP A 159 -6.88 -10.55 -0.60
C ASP A 159 -7.87 -11.10 -1.65
N ALA A 160 -9.16 -10.88 -1.42
CA ALA A 160 -10.22 -11.27 -2.36
C ALA A 160 -10.15 -10.47 -3.67
N LEU A 161 -9.80 -9.19 -3.64
CA LEU A 161 -9.64 -8.35 -4.83
C LEU A 161 -8.45 -8.81 -5.68
N ALA A 162 -7.34 -9.24 -5.08
CA ALA A 162 -6.21 -9.81 -5.82
C ALA A 162 -6.65 -11.08 -6.58
N ALA A 163 -7.35 -11.99 -5.89
CA ALA A 163 -7.91 -13.19 -6.52
C ALA A 163 -8.91 -12.85 -7.63
N HIS A 164 -9.77 -11.84 -7.42
CA HIS A 164 -10.74 -11.36 -8.41
C HIS A 164 -10.08 -10.79 -9.67
N ARG A 165 -8.98 -10.05 -9.52
CA ARG A 165 -8.20 -9.53 -10.65
C ARG A 165 -7.53 -10.66 -11.43
N ASN A 166 -6.88 -11.59 -10.72
CA ASN A 166 -6.22 -12.74 -11.35
C ASN A 166 -7.20 -13.64 -12.11
N ALA A 167 -8.42 -13.84 -11.59
CA ALA A 167 -9.47 -14.59 -12.27
C ALA A 167 -9.94 -13.93 -13.60
N GLN A 168 -9.68 -12.63 -13.77
CA GLN A 168 -9.93 -11.87 -15.00
C GLN A 168 -8.68 -11.73 -15.89
N GLY A 169 -7.57 -12.40 -15.54
CA GLY A 169 -6.30 -12.28 -16.26
C GLY A 169 -5.59 -10.93 -16.04
N LEU A 170 -5.97 -10.18 -15.02
CA LEU A 170 -5.34 -8.92 -14.64
C LEU A 170 -4.31 -9.17 -13.54
N ALA A 171 -3.17 -8.48 -13.61
CA ALA A 171 -2.19 -8.50 -12.52
C ALA A 171 -2.85 -8.12 -11.18
N GLY A 172 -2.59 -8.89 -10.12
CA GLY A 172 -3.11 -8.66 -8.78
C GLY A 172 -2.35 -9.45 -7.72
N THR A 173 -1.69 -8.75 -6.80
CA THR A 173 -0.95 -9.35 -5.68
C THR A 173 -1.40 -8.69 -4.39
N SER A 174 -1.78 -9.50 -3.40
CA SER A 174 -2.02 -9.01 -2.02
C SER A 174 -0.95 -9.57 -1.08
N LEU A 175 -0.32 -8.70 -0.31
CA LEU A 175 0.75 -9.07 0.63
C LEU A 175 0.23 -8.92 2.06
N ALA A 176 -0.03 -10.04 2.72
CA ALA A 176 -0.55 -10.09 4.09
C ALA A 176 0.58 -9.88 5.11
N TRP A 177 1.02 -8.63 5.28
CA TRP A 177 2.17 -8.31 6.13
C TRP A 177 1.94 -8.60 7.61
N GLY A 178 3.00 -9.09 8.26
CA GLY A 178 3.11 -9.16 9.72
C GLY A 178 3.46 -7.81 10.35
N LEU A 179 3.85 -7.82 11.63
CA LEU A 179 4.33 -6.64 12.32
C LEU A 179 5.65 -6.16 11.70
N TRP A 180 5.86 -4.84 11.59
CA TRP A 180 7.11 -4.25 11.12
C TRP A 180 7.87 -3.61 12.28
N ALA A 181 9.20 -3.74 12.27
CA ALA A 181 10.08 -3.17 13.28
C ALA A 181 10.34 -1.67 13.09
N GLU A 182 9.95 -1.10 11.94
CA GLU A 182 10.13 0.33 11.64
C GLU A 182 9.36 1.25 12.60
N THR A 183 10.02 2.31 13.03
CA THR A 183 9.43 3.39 13.80
C THR A 183 8.63 4.34 12.88
N GLY A 184 7.42 4.72 13.29
CA GLY A 184 6.58 5.69 12.56
C GLY A 184 5.50 5.10 11.63
N GLY A 185 5.36 3.78 11.55
CA GLY A 185 4.25 3.10 10.86
C GLY A 185 3.06 2.75 11.76
N MET A 186 2.08 2.00 11.24
CA MET A 186 0.92 1.53 12.01
C MET A 186 1.29 0.70 13.26
N GLY A 187 2.48 0.07 13.27
CA GLY A 187 3.03 -0.62 14.45
C GLY A 187 3.59 0.30 15.54
N ALA A 188 3.76 1.59 15.28
CA ALA A 188 4.38 2.54 16.21
C ALA A 188 3.48 2.90 17.41
N ALA A 189 2.18 2.58 17.35
CA ALA A 189 1.27 2.73 18.49
C ALA A 189 1.42 1.61 19.53
N LEU A 190 2.10 0.51 19.18
CA LEU A 190 2.40 -0.56 20.13
C LEU A 190 3.57 -0.13 21.02
N GLY A 191 3.35 -0.16 22.34
CA GLY A 191 4.42 0.05 23.30
C GLY A 191 5.44 -1.09 23.27
N ALA A 192 6.63 -0.86 23.85
CA ALA A 192 7.67 -1.89 23.95
C ALA A 192 7.16 -3.19 24.63
N GLU A 193 6.19 -3.07 25.55
CA GLU A 193 5.55 -4.20 26.22
C GLU A 193 4.65 -5.01 25.30
N ASP A 194 3.89 -4.37 24.40
CA ASP A 194 3.04 -5.05 23.42
C ASP A 194 3.87 -5.83 22.39
N VAL A 195 4.97 -5.22 21.92
CA VAL A 195 5.95 -5.86 21.03
C VAL A 195 6.61 -7.04 21.74
N SER A 196 7.00 -6.89 23.00
CA SER A 196 7.57 -8.00 23.80
C SER A 196 6.58 -9.15 24.00
N ARG A 197 5.30 -8.83 24.22
CA ARG A 197 4.24 -9.83 24.40
C ARG A 197 3.98 -10.62 23.11
N LEU A 198 3.99 -9.95 21.95
CA LEU A 198 3.91 -10.59 20.63
C LEU A 198 5.12 -11.47 20.34
N GLY A 199 6.33 -10.99 20.69
CA GLY A 199 7.56 -11.77 20.58
C GLY A 199 7.55 -13.06 21.41
N ARG A 200 6.98 -13.03 22.63
CA ARG A 200 6.77 -14.25 23.45
C ARG A 200 5.76 -15.22 22.85
N GLY A 201 4.87 -14.74 21.97
CA GLY A 201 3.92 -15.56 21.21
C GLY A 201 4.48 -16.10 19.89
N GLY A 202 5.77 -15.88 19.59
CA GLY A 202 6.42 -16.35 18.36
C GLY A 202 6.24 -15.43 17.15
N VAL A 203 5.67 -14.22 17.34
CA VAL A 203 5.54 -13.21 16.28
C VAL A 203 6.69 -12.21 16.40
N SER A 204 7.69 -12.34 15.53
CA SER A 204 8.76 -11.36 15.40
C SER A 204 8.39 -10.27 14.39
N ALA A 205 8.79 -9.03 14.68
CA ALA A 205 8.62 -7.92 13.76
C ALA A 205 9.60 -8.04 12.59
N LEU A 206 9.11 -7.84 11.36
CA LEU A 206 9.91 -7.82 10.14
C LEU A 206 10.79 -6.57 10.11
N THR A 207 12.07 -6.77 9.81
CA THR A 207 12.96 -5.68 9.43
C THR A 207 12.63 -5.17 8.03
N ALA A 208 13.08 -3.95 7.71
CA ALA A 208 12.93 -3.39 6.37
C ALA A 208 13.54 -4.31 5.30
N ALA A 209 14.74 -4.86 5.55
CA ALA A 209 15.43 -5.75 4.62
C ALA A 209 14.63 -7.05 4.36
N GLU A 210 14.08 -7.68 5.41
CA GLU A 210 13.24 -8.88 5.26
C GLU A 210 11.96 -8.58 4.48
N GLY A 211 11.30 -7.47 4.79
CA GLY A 211 10.09 -7.04 4.09
C GLY A 211 10.31 -6.77 2.60
N LEU A 212 11.42 -6.10 2.25
CA LEU A 212 11.80 -5.87 0.85
C LEU A 212 12.12 -7.18 0.13
N ALA A 213 12.87 -8.09 0.76
CA ALA A 213 13.17 -9.40 0.18
C ALA A 213 11.91 -10.25 -0.06
N LEU A 214 10.93 -10.19 0.85
CA LEU A 214 9.64 -10.86 0.70
C LEU A 214 8.79 -10.26 -0.42
N PHE A 215 8.84 -8.94 -0.59
CA PHE A 215 8.17 -8.26 -1.70
C PHE A 215 8.72 -8.71 -3.05
N ASP A 216 10.04 -8.86 -3.17
CA ASP A 216 10.68 -9.34 -4.41
C ASP A 216 10.38 -10.81 -4.69
N ALA A 217 10.19 -11.62 -3.64
CA ALA A 217 9.86 -13.05 -3.78
C ALA A 217 8.40 -13.30 -4.16
N ALA A 218 7.47 -12.39 -3.83
CA ALA A 218 6.05 -12.61 -4.00
C ALA A 218 5.61 -12.88 -5.47
N PRO A 219 6.10 -12.14 -6.49
CA PRO A 219 5.81 -12.44 -7.90
C PRO A 219 6.31 -13.82 -8.36
N ALA A 220 7.38 -14.36 -7.76
CA ALA A 220 7.98 -15.63 -8.15
C ALA A 220 7.19 -16.88 -7.66
N SER A 221 6.17 -16.70 -6.83
CA SER A 221 5.44 -17.78 -6.15
C SER A 221 4.23 -18.36 -6.90
N GLY A 222 3.97 -17.94 -8.15
CA GLY A 222 3.01 -18.61 -9.05
C GLY A 222 1.66 -17.94 -9.28
N GLN A 223 1.57 -16.61 -9.16
CA GLN A 223 0.52 -15.80 -9.79
C GLN A 223 1.21 -14.76 -10.67
N SER A 224 0.99 -14.86 -11.98
CA SER A 224 1.85 -14.33 -13.06
C SER A 224 2.07 -12.82 -13.08
N LEU A 225 3.25 -12.41 -13.55
CA LEU A 225 3.48 -11.17 -14.32
C LEU A 225 2.67 -11.19 -15.61
#